data_AF-A0A3D5BAM9-F1
#
_entry.id   AF-A0A3D5BAM9-F1
#
_cell.length_a   1.000
_cell.length_b   1.000
_cell.length_c   1.000
_cell.angle_alpha   90.00
_cell.angle_beta   90.00
_cell.angle_gamma   90.00
#
_symmetry.space_group_name_H-M   'P 1'
#
loop_
_entity.id
_entity.type
_entity.pdbx_description
1 polymer ?
#
loop_
_entity_poly.entity_id
_entity_poly.type
_entity_poly.pdbx_seq_one_letter_code
_entity_poly.pdbx_strand_id
1 'polypeptide(L)'
;MVKKFLIGLILVLLVAFGGLSYYVSTIDWNRYKDKITTQIEDVTGKKVVINGRVGLKFLPTPHLNATDIAVYNPNNVKNGEPLAQI
;
A
#
# COMPACT_ATOMS: atom_id res chain seq x y z
N MET A 1 39.07 16.81 2.94
CA MET A 1 38.07 17.24 1.93
C MET A 1 36.95 16.21 1.76
N VAL A 2 37.29 14.93 1.54
CA VAL A 2 36.37 13.81 1.32
C VAL A 2 35.27 13.68 2.40
N LYS A 3 35.59 13.81 3.70
CA LYS A 3 34.60 13.74 4.80
C LYS A 3 33.46 14.76 4.65
N LYS A 4 33.75 16.01 4.26
CA LYS A 4 32.74 17.06 4.09
C LYS A 4 31.84 16.78 2.89
N PHE A 5 32.42 16.25 1.81
CA PHE A 5 31.68 15.81 0.63
C PHE A 5 30.74 14.64 0.95
N LEU A 6 31.21 13.62 1.67
CA LEU A 6 30.35 12.49 2.08
C LEU A 6 29.18 12.96 2.96
N ILE A 7 29.42 13.87 3.91
CA ILE A 7 28.36 14.41 4.75
C ILE A 7 27.32 15.16 3.89
N GLY A 8 27.77 15.98 2.94
CA GLY A 8 26.88 16.67 2.00
C GLY A 8 26.05 15.70 1.17
N LEU A 9 26.68 14.64 0.63
CA LEU A 9 26.00 13.61 -0.15
C LEU A 9 24.95 12.85 0.67
N ILE A 10 25.29 12.45 1.89
CA ILE A 10 24.34 11.78 2.80
C ILE A 10 23.14 12.67 3.11
N LEU A 11 23.36 13.96 3.36
CA LEU A 11 22.27 14.91 3.60
C LEU A 11 21.34 15.04 2.39
N VAL A 12 21.91 15.15 1.19
CA VAL A 12 21.12 15.20 -0.05
C VAL A 12 20.29 13.94 -0.23
N LEU A 13 20.89 12.76 0.00
CA LEU A 13 20.16 11.49 -0.09
C LEU A 13 19.03 11.42 0.94
N LEU A 14 19.27 11.81 2.20
CA LEU A 14 18.23 11.82 3.23
C LEU A 14 17.06 12.72 2.86
N VAL A 15 17.32 13.91 2.32
CA VAL A 15 16.27 14.83 1.85
C VAL A 15 15.52 14.23 0.67
N ALA A 16 16.21 13.63 -0.30
CA ALA A 16 15.58 12.99 -1.45
C ALA A 16 14.67 11.82 -1.03
N PHE A 17 15.14 10.94 -0.15
CA PHE A 17 14.35 9.82 0.38
C PHE A 17 13.14 10.30 1.19
N GLY A 18 13.33 11.32 2.04
CA GLY A 18 12.24 11.92 2.80
C GLY A 18 11.17 12.54 1.91
N GLY A 19 11.60 13.29 0.89
CA GLY A 19 10.70 13.92 -0.09
C GLY A 19 9.91 12.91 -0.91
N LEU A 20 10.57 11.87 -1.41
CA LEU A 20 9.89 10.80 -2.16
C LEU A 20 8.88 10.06 -1.28
N SER A 21 9.25 9.70 -0.05
CA SER A 21 8.34 9.03 0.89
C SER A 21 7.12 9.88 1.22
N TYR A 22 7.33 11.18 1.42
CA TYR A 22 6.24 12.11 1.66
C TYR A 22 5.29 12.15 0.46
N TYR A 23 5.83 12.35 -0.74
CA TYR A 23 5.05 12.39 -1.97
C TYR A 23 4.21 11.11 -2.17
N VAL A 24 4.82 9.93 -2.04
CA VAL A 24 4.10 8.63 -2.16
C VAL A 24 2.96 8.51 -1.14
N SER A 25 3.15 9.04 0.07
CA SER A 25 2.12 9.04 1.11
C SER A 25 0.95 10.00 0.84
N THR A 26 1.13 10.98 -0.05
CA THR A 26 0.06 11.92 -0.48
C THR A 26 -0.78 11.42 -1.64
N ILE A 27 -0.36 10.35 -2.32
CA ILE A 27 -1.15 9.74 -3.40
C ILE A 27 -2.47 9.22 -2.83
N ASP A 28 -3.58 9.49 -3.53
CA ASP A 28 -4.87 8.90 -3.18
C ASP A 28 -4.93 7.43 -3.63
N TRP A 29 -4.50 6.54 -2.72
CA TRP A 29 -4.49 5.10 -2.95
C TRP A 29 -5.87 4.49 -3.13
N ASN A 30 -6.96 5.20 -2.76
CA ASN A 30 -8.32 4.71 -2.96
C ASN A 30 -8.66 4.55 -4.44
N ARG A 31 -8.04 5.34 -5.32
CA ARG A 31 -8.21 5.24 -6.77
C ARG A 31 -7.64 3.96 -7.38
N TYR A 32 -6.84 3.22 -6.61
CA TYR A 32 -6.16 2.01 -7.07
C TYR A 32 -6.69 0.73 -6.42
N LYS A 33 -7.79 0.82 -5.65
CA LYS A 33 -8.42 -0.33 -4.99
C LYS A 33 -8.65 -1.51 -5.93
N ASP A 34 -9.21 -1.27 -7.11
CA ASP A 34 -9.51 -2.33 -8.08
C ASP A 34 -8.26 -3.06 -8.54
N LYS A 35 -7.17 -2.32 -8.78
CA LYS A 35 -5.88 -2.91 -9.16
C LYS A 35 -5.30 -3.72 -7.99
N ILE A 36 -5.39 -3.21 -6.77
CA ILE A 36 -4.89 -3.90 -5.56
C ILE A 36 -5.67 -5.20 -5.33
N THR A 37 -6.99 -5.15 -5.37
CA THR A 37 -7.84 -6.33 -5.14
C THR A 37 -7.71 -7.36 -6.24
N THR A 38 -7.55 -6.94 -7.51
CA THR A 38 -7.24 -7.84 -8.63
C THR A 38 -5.92 -8.55 -8.41
N GLN A 39 -4.87 -7.82 -8.02
CA GLN A 39 -3.55 -8.43 -7.76
C GLN A 39 -3.60 -9.41 -6.57
N ILE A 40 -4.38 -9.10 -5.53
CA ILE A 40 -4.57 -10.03 -4.40
C ILE A 40 -5.29 -11.29 -4.88
N GLU A 41 -6.33 -11.15 -5.71
CA GLU A 41 -7.06 -12.29 -6.27
C GLU A 41 -6.17 -13.16 -7.16
N ASP A 42 -5.35 -12.55 -8.03
CA ASP A 42 -4.42 -13.27 -8.90
C ASP A 42 -3.38 -14.08 -8.12
N VAL A 43 -2.90 -13.54 -6.99
CA VAL A 43 -1.85 -14.17 -6.18
C VAL A 43 -2.42 -15.19 -5.19
N THR A 44 -3.61 -14.96 -4.65
CA THR A 44 -4.18 -15.77 -3.54
C THR A 44 -5.35 -16.67 -3.95
N GLY A 45 -5.93 -16.42 -5.13
CA GLY A 45 -7.20 -17.02 -5.55
C GLY A 45 -8.36 -16.68 -4.61
N LYS A 46 -8.32 -15.53 -3.93
CA LYS A 46 -9.41 -15.03 -3.06
C LYS A 46 -9.89 -13.69 -3.55
N LYS A 47 -11.22 -13.53 -3.61
CA LYS A 47 -11.79 -12.23 -3.92
C LYS A 47 -11.71 -11.36 -2.67
N VAL A 48 -11.12 -10.18 -2.79
CA VAL A 48 -11.07 -9.19 -1.71
C VAL A 48 -11.85 -7.95 -2.15
N VAL A 49 -12.70 -7.45 -1.27
CA VAL A 49 -13.43 -6.19 -1.43
C VAL A 49 -12.94 -5.23 -0.36
N ILE A 50 -12.54 -4.02 -0.76
CA ILE A 50 -12.06 -2.97 0.15
C ILE A 50 -13.02 -1.79 0.09
N ASN A 51 -13.93 -1.71 1.06
CA ASN A 51 -14.94 -0.65 1.12
C ASN A 51 -14.37 0.63 1.77
N GLY A 52 -13.52 0.48 2.78
CA GLY A 52 -12.92 1.60 3.51
C GLY A 52 -11.66 2.17 2.85
N ARG A 53 -10.89 2.97 3.59
CA ARG A 53 -9.76 3.72 3.00
C ARG A 53 -8.55 2.84 2.77
N VAL A 54 -7.80 3.13 1.72
CA VAL A 54 -6.46 2.57 1.46
C VAL A 54 -5.41 3.66 1.61
N GLY A 55 -4.27 3.32 2.18
CA GLY A 55 -3.10 4.19 2.23
C GLY A 55 -1.80 3.40 2.25
N LEU A 56 -0.75 3.95 1.65
CA LEU A 56 0.60 3.39 1.69
C LEU A 56 1.52 4.33 2.45
N LYS A 57 2.18 3.82 3.49
CA LYS A 57 3.34 4.47 4.10
C LYS A 57 4.59 3.80 3.56
N PHE A 58 5.56 4.58 3.10
CA PHE A 58 6.78 4.02 2.51
C PHE A 58 7.95 3.89 3.50
N LEU A 59 8.10 4.86 4.41
CA LEU A 59 9.17 4.88 5.40
C LEU A 59 8.67 4.73 6.84
N PRO A 60 9.51 4.16 7.74
CA PRO A 60 10.81 3.53 7.46
C PRO A 60 10.68 2.14 6.79
N THR A 61 9.57 1.45 7.04
CA THR A 61 9.23 0.17 6.41
C THR A 61 7.95 0.35 5.60
N PRO A 62 7.92 -0.10 4.33
CA PRO A 62 6.71 -0.02 3.52
C PRO A 62 5.54 -0.79 4.16
N HIS A 63 4.41 -0.12 4.33
CA HIS A 63 3.19 -0.71 4.88
C HIS A 63 1.97 -0.18 4.12
N LEU A 64 1.21 -1.10 3.53
CA LEU A 64 -0.11 -0.84 2.98
C LEU A 64 -1.16 -1.04 4.07
N ASN A 65 -1.97 -0.03 4.33
CA ASN A 65 -3.09 -0.11 5.24
C ASN A 65 -4.40 -0.05 4.44
N ALA A 66 -5.36 -0.89 4.81
CA ALA A 66 -6.70 -0.89 4.28
C ALA A 66 -7.69 -1.18 5.41
N THR A 67 -8.86 -0.56 5.36
CA THR A 67 -9.90 -0.73 6.39
C THR A 67 -11.20 -1.22 5.75
N ASP A 68 -12.04 -1.93 6.49
CA ASP A 68 -13.32 -2.47 6.01
C ASP A 68 -13.08 -3.34 4.77
N ILE A 69 -12.39 -4.45 5.05
CA ILE A 69 -11.97 -5.45 4.09
C ILE A 69 -12.86 -6.68 4.28
N ALA A 70 -13.46 -7.14 3.20
CA ALA A 70 -14.19 -8.40 3.16
C ALA A 70 -13.50 -9.37 2.20
N VAL A 71 -13.21 -10.58 2.70
CA VAL A 71 -12.55 -11.65 1.93
C VAL A 71 -13.57 -12.71 1.60
N TYR A 72 -13.63 -13.14 0.34
CA TYR A 72 -14.57 -14.13 -0.15
C TYR A 72 -13.84 -15.27 -0.86
N ASN A 73 -14.49 -16.42 -0.88
CA ASN A 73 -14.17 -17.45 -1.85
C ASN A 73 -14.60 -16.95 -3.25
N PRO A 74 -13.74 -16.97 -4.29
CA PRO A 74 -14.05 -16.38 -5.61
C PRO A 74 -15.36 -16.86 -6.22
N ASN A 75 -15.79 -18.08 -5.93
CA ASN A 75 -17.04 -18.64 -6.45
C ASN A 75 -18.31 -18.17 -5.71
N ASN A 76 -18.18 -17.53 -4.55
CA ASN A 76 -19.29 -17.26 -3.63
C ASN A 76 -19.54 -15.76 -3.36
N VAL A 77 -18.98 -14.86 -4.17
CA VAL A 77 -19.00 -13.41 -3.90
C VAL A 77 -20.41 -12.80 -3.87
N LYS A 78 -21.35 -13.32 -4.68
CA LYS A 78 -22.68 -12.71 -4.84
C LYS A 78 -23.67 -13.05 -3.73
N ASN A 79 -23.54 -14.23 -3.12
CA ASN A 79 -24.55 -14.80 -2.22
C ASN A 79 -23.96 -15.41 -0.93
N GLY A 80 -22.63 -15.40 -0.77
CA GLY A 80 -21.94 -16.03 0.34
C GLY A 80 -21.48 -15.03 1.38
N GLU A 81 -21.55 -15.41 2.65
CA GLU A 81 -20.93 -14.67 3.73
C GLU A 81 -19.41 -14.54 3.50
N PRO A 82 -18.80 -13.41 3.89
CA PRO A 82 -17.35 -13.26 3.81
C PRO A 82 -16.67 -14.33 4.67
N LEU A 83 -15.57 -14.89 4.16
CA LEU A 83 -14.67 -15.78 4.90
C LEU A 83 -14.03 -15.05 6.10
N ALA A 84 -13.80 -13.74 5.93
CA ALA A 84 -13.31 -12.86 6.96
C ALA A 84 -13.75 -11.43 6.65
N GLN A 85 -14.06 -10.68 7.71
CA GLN A 85 -14.29 -9.24 7.67
C GLN A 85 -13.37 -8.57 8.69
N ILE A 86 -12.63 -7.56 8.26
CA ILE A 86 -11.53 -6.94 9.02
C ILE A 86 -11.57 -5.41 8.91
#